data_AF-A0A6G6IUN8-F1
#
_entry.id   AF-A0A6G6IUN8-F1
#
_cell.length_a   1.000
_cell.length_b   1.000
_cell.length_c   1.000
_cell.angle_alpha   90.00
_cell.angle_beta   90.00
_cell.angle_gamma   90.00
#
_symmetry.space_group_name_H-M   'P 1'
#
loop_
_entity.id
_entity.type
_entity.pdbx_description
1 polymer ?
#
loop_
_entity_poly.entity_id
_entity_poly.type
_entity_poly.pdbx_seq_one_letter_code
_entity_poly.pdbx_strand_id
1 'polypeptide(L)'
;MDVIENLNLKKNPFEYYSAEQEEEIDLYAARPKYFNTVLDKCKKRESYILFGFRGGGKTATRITAFKEIEATSNNLIIAAVTDYSDLPTKEIKNFKKIDIVKEIAFHITEAILVKLSTLPEDEREKRISNLTDDQLAAFKDITTNLYVNHKSPLKRGISANAIQSILTLTLKERLGAWLSKDNNALTNSIGGIINRLTKGAVKKSEFVEVWNEFIKQEEDYSKQIFEKLTSTAKSLGFDGIVVLLDKIDEHENTNTPEAASKIIESLLIQTDLMMIRDLGFVFFLWDRCKPILKEAKARLDKIKHSDIEWTKEQLQEVTQKRLSFYSGGKITSIEELFDGESKPKATEVYELCNNSPRELMRVLDKIVTENQNAETPLIDTDQLETGIQAYISDFIDSQETDVVSQIEKVGKLTFTSKDVQTAFKISNANANSKVKKWTTLGLTKSTGAHYSGNVGAPATTYELSDPRLIRHIKKVLTS
;
A
#
# COMPACT_ATOMS: atom_id res chain seq x y z
N MET A 1 -35.79 5.26 -9.63
CA MET A 1 -34.65 6.21 -9.59
C MET A 1 -33.57 5.52 -8.80
N ASP A 2 -32.32 5.68 -9.22
CA ASP A 2 -31.17 5.13 -8.48
C ASP A 2 -31.01 5.90 -7.16
N VAL A 3 -30.72 5.22 -6.06
CA VAL A 3 -30.44 5.86 -4.76
C VAL A 3 -29.32 6.89 -4.86
N ILE A 4 -28.37 6.73 -5.77
CA ILE A 4 -27.32 7.72 -6.02
C ILE A 4 -27.92 9.07 -6.49
N GLU A 5 -28.90 9.02 -7.39
CA GLU A 5 -29.60 10.22 -7.87
C GLU A 5 -30.44 10.85 -6.75
N ASN A 6 -31.15 10.01 -5.97
CA ASN A 6 -31.95 10.45 -4.82
C ASN A 6 -31.09 11.18 -3.77
N LEU A 7 -29.88 10.67 -3.52
CA LEU A 7 -28.89 11.26 -2.63
C LEU A 7 -28.16 12.46 -3.25
N ASN A 8 -28.54 12.97 -4.42
CA ASN A 8 -27.88 14.10 -5.10
C ASN A 8 -26.38 13.89 -5.36
N LEU A 9 -25.96 12.65 -5.60
CA LEU A 9 -24.58 12.28 -5.90
C LEU A 9 -24.42 12.06 -7.41
N LYS A 10 -23.25 12.40 -7.97
CA LYS A 10 -22.95 12.19 -9.40
C LYS A 10 -22.65 10.72 -9.73
N LYS A 11 -22.11 9.99 -8.76
CA LYS A 11 -21.68 8.58 -8.82
C LYS A 11 -21.60 8.06 -7.38
N ASN A 12 -21.53 6.74 -7.19
CA ASN A 12 -21.33 6.17 -5.86
C ASN A 12 -19.92 6.56 -5.34
N PRO A 13 -19.83 7.35 -4.24
CA PRO A 13 -18.56 7.77 -3.68
C PRO A 13 -17.87 6.66 -2.89
N PHE A 14 -18.46 5.47 -2.74
CA PHE A 14 -17.94 4.41 -1.87
C PHE A 14 -17.55 3.14 -2.63
N GLU A 15 -17.89 3.05 -3.92
CA GLU A 15 -17.75 1.87 -4.79
C GLU A 15 -16.33 1.28 -4.82
N TYR A 16 -15.31 2.13 -4.82
CA TYR A 16 -13.92 1.69 -4.90
C TYR A 16 -13.29 1.60 -3.51
N TYR A 17 -12.72 0.42 -3.22
CA TYR A 17 -11.98 0.10 -1.99
C TYR A 17 -10.45 0.04 -2.18
N SER A 18 -10.00 0.11 -3.44
CA SER A 18 -8.59 0.17 -3.83
C SER A 18 -8.28 1.55 -4.40
N ALA A 19 -7.25 2.18 -3.86
CA ALA A 19 -6.80 3.51 -4.30
C ALA A 19 -6.39 3.56 -5.78
N GLU A 20 -6.05 2.43 -6.40
CA GLU A 20 -5.67 2.36 -7.82
C GLU A 20 -6.85 2.42 -8.78
N GLN A 21 -8.05 2.07 -8.31
CA GLN A 21 -9.28 2.19 -9.08
C GLN A 21 -9.86 3.61 -9.01
N GLU A 22 -9.32 4.44 -8.12
CA GLU A 22 -9.76 5.81 -7.90
C GLU A 22 -8.91 6.80 -8.70
N GLU A 23 -9.30 7.05 -9.96
CA GLU A 23 -8.57 7.94 -10.87
C GLU A 23 -8.32 9.34 -10.27
N GLU A 24 -9.30 9.88 -9.55
CA GLU A 24 -9.33 11.26 -9.03
C GLU A 24 -8.94 11.36 -7.55
N ILE A 25 -8.34 10.31 -6.96
CA ILE A 25 -8.10 10.23 -5.50
C ILE A 25 -7.31 11.41 -4.94
N ASP A 26 -6.41 12.02 -5.71
CA ASP A 26 -5.62 13.18 -5.31
C ASP A 26 -6.44 14.46 -5.12
N LEU A 27 -7.62 14.56 -5.75
CA LEU A 27 -8.51 15.72 -5.62
C LEU A 27 -9.28 15.73 -4.30
N TYR A 28 -9.49 14.56 -3.69
CA TYR A 28 -10.31 14.42 -2.48
C TYR A 28 -9.67 13.57 -1.38
N ALA A 29 -8.43 13.10 -1.54
CA ALA A 29 -7.71 12.41 -0.48
C ALA A 29 -7.57 13.32 0.76
N ALA A 30 -7.93 12.77 1.92
CA ALA A 30 -7.51 13.39 3.17
C ALA A 30 -5.98 13.39 3.23
N ARG A 31 -5.42 14.41 3.89
CA ARG A 31 -3.97 14.56 4.04
C ARG A 31 -3.60 14.40 5.51
N PRO A 32 -3.35 13.17 5.98
CA PRO A 32 -2.91 12.94 7.35
C PRO A 32 -1.62 13.68 7.66
N LYS A 33 -1.34 13.91 8.94
CA LYS A 33 -0.14 14.64 9.39
C LYS A 33 1.16 14.06 8.82
N TYR A 34 1.23 12.73 8.65
CA TYR A 34 2.39 12.05 8.09
C TYR A 34 2.58 12.28 6.59
N PHE A 35 1.55 12.72 5.85
CA PHE A 35 1.60 12.89 4.40
C PHE A 35 2.67 13.90 3.99
N ASN A 36 2.70 15.07 4.63
CA ASN A 36 3.69 16.11 4.34
C ASN A 36 5.11 15.61 4.65
N THR A 37 5.28 14.80 5.71
CA THR A 37 6.57 14.16 6.00
C THR A 37 7.00 13.24 4.87
N VAL A 38 6.11 12.37 4.37
CA VAL A 38 6.40 11.49 3.23
C VAL A 38 6.81 12.32 2.00
N LEU A 39 6.03 13.35 1.68
CA LEU A 39 6.30 14.23 0.54
C LEU A 39 7.67 14.92 0.65
N ASP A 40 7.99 15.47 1.82
CA ASP A 40 9.28 16.12 2.09
C ASP A 40 10.45 15.14 1.97
N LYS A 41 10.28 13.89 2.44
CA LYS A 41 11.31 12.85 2.35
C LYS A 41 11.60 12.47 0.91
N CYS A 42 10.56 12.28 0.11
CA CYS A 42 10.71 12.07 -1.33
C CYS A 42 11.41 13.28 -1.99
N LYS A 43 10.93 14.50 -1.75
CA LYS A 43 11.52 15.72 -2.34
C LYS A 43 12.98 15.96 -1.93
N LYS A 44 13.41 15.43 -0.78
CA LYS A 44 14.80 15.50 -0.29
C LYS A 44 15.67 14.31 -0.70
N ARG A 45 15.08 13.25 -1.28
CA ARG A 45 15.73 11.95 -1.54
C ARG A 45 16.26 11.31 -0.25
N GLU A 46 15.48 11.40 0.82
CA GLU A 46 15.80 10.82 2.11
C GLU A 46 14.99 9.54 2.34
N SER A 47 15.64 8.49 2.83
CA SER A 47 14.95 7.23 3.13
C SER A 47 13.98 7.38 4.31
N TYR A 48 12.83 6.73 4.21
CA TYR A 48 11.73 6.83 5.17
C TYR A 48 10.86 5.57 5.18
N ILE A 49 10.26 5.24 6.32
CA ILE A 49 9.32 4.11 6.42
C ILE A 49 7.98 4.59 6.97
N LEU A 50 6.91 4.32 6.24
CA LEU A 50 5.53 4.48 6.71
C LEU A 50 4.96 3.11 7.04
N PHE A 51 4.77 2.83 8.32
CA PHE A 51 4.11 1.63 8.80
C PHE A 51 2.59 1.84 8.86
N GLY A 52 1.79 0.85 8.46
CA GLY A 52 0.35 0.92 8.64
C GLY A 52 -0.33 -0.43 8.42
N PHE A 53 -1.47 -0.64 9.05
CA PHE A 53 -2.29 -1.82 8.87
C PHE A 53 -2.82 -1.93 7.42
N ARG A 54 -3.37 -3.10 7.05
CA ARG A 54 -3.98 -3.31 5.73
C ARG A 54 -5.24 -2.47 5.57
N GLY A 55 -5.34 -1.73 4.46
CA GLY A 55 -6.44 -0.77 4.27
C GLY A 55 -6.23 0.58 4.97
N GLY A 56 -5.10 0.80 5.66
CA GLY A 56 -4.80 2.08 6.32
C GLY A 56 -4.46 3.26 5.37
N GLY A 57 -4.55 3.10 4.05
CA GLY A 57 -4.27 4.20 3.10
C GLY A 57 -2.79 4.36 2.71
N LYS A 58 -1.97 3.32 2.90
CA LYS A 58 -0.56 3.28 2.43
C LYS A 58 -0.44 3.59 0.93
N THR A 59 -1.15 2.82 0.11
CA THR A 59 -1.16 2.99 -1.35
C THR A 59 -1.75 4.33 -1.79
N ALA A 60 -2.82 4.81 -1.14
CA ALA A 60 -3.36 6.14 -1.40
C ALA A 60 -2.34 7.25 -1.12
N THR A 61 -1.58 7.13 -0.02
CA THR A 61 -0.48 8.05 0.34
C THR A 61 0.61 8.02 -0.74
N ARG A 62 1.03 6.83 -1.18
CA ARG A 62 2.03 6.67 -2.25
C ARG A 62 1.61 7.33 -3.56
N ILE A 63 0.38 7.04 -4.03
CA ILE A 63 -0.14 7.57 -5.30
C ILE A 63 -0.26 9.09 -5.22
N THR A 64 -0.84 9.62 -4.14
CA THR A 64 -1.00 11.06 -3.95
C THR A 64 0.36 11.77 -3.87
N ALA A 65 1.32 11.22 -3.12
CA ALA A 65 2.67 11.78 -3.03
C ALA A 65 3.37 11.77 -4.40
N PHE A 66 3.27 10.67 -5.16
CA PHE A 66 3.82 10.60 -6.51
C PHE A 66 3.24 11.70 -7.41
N LYS A 67 1.90 11.84 -7.46
CA LYS A 67 1.24 12.84 -8.30
C LYS A 67 1.68 14.26 -7.95
N GLU A 68 1.78 14.58 -6.66
CA GLU A 68 2.24 15.91 -6.22
C GLU A 68 3.71 16.19 -6.55
N ILE A 69 4.57 15.18 -6.45
CA ILE A 69 5.98 15.34 -6.81
C ILE A 69 6.12 15.54 -8.31
N GLU A 70 5.45 14.75 -9.14
CA GLU A 70 5.46 14.92 -10.59
C GLU A 70 4.89 16.28 -11.01
N ALA A 71 3.85 16.79 -10.33
CA ALA A 71 3.30 18.11 -10.60
C ALA A 71 4.27 19.26 -10.24
N THR A 72 5.16 19.05 -9.26
CA THR A 72 6.05 20.10 -8.73
C THR A 72 7.51 19.97 -9.12
N SER A 73 7.95 18.80 -9.60
CA SER A 73 9.34 18.52 -9.99
C SER A 73 9.42 17.65 -11.24
N ASN A 74 9.86 18.26 -12.35
CA ASN A 74 10.04 17.56 -13.61
C ASN A 74 11.36 16.77 -13.69
N ASN A 75 12.31 16.98 -12.79
CA ASN A 75 13.66 16.39 -12.88
C ASN A 75 13.95 15.32 -11.82
N LEU A 76 13.00 14.97 -10.94
CA LEU A 76 13.16 13.84 -10.05
C LEU A 76 12.72 12.53 -10.75
N ILE A 77 13.50 11.46 -10.57
CA ILE A 77 13.09 10.11 -10.97
C ILE A 77 12.35 9.45 -9.81
N ILE A 78 11.16 8.93 -10.08
CA ILE A 78 10.39 8.16 -9.11
C ILE A 78 10.19 6.74 -9.63
N ALA A 79 10.74 5.76 -8.93
CA ALA A 79 10.62 4.35 -9.24
C ALA A 79 9.65 3.69 -8.26
N ALA A 80 8.49 3.25 -8.74
CA ALA A 80 7.53 2.51 -7.91
C ALA A 80 7.76 1.01 -8.05
N VAL A 81 7.97 0.33 -6.92
CA VAL A 81 8.09 -1.14 -6.84
C VAL A 81 6.87 -1.63 -6.10
N THR A 82 5.92 -2.21 -6.84
CA THR A 82 4.62 -2.68 -6.31
C THR A 82 4.28 -4.11 -6.68
N ASP A 83 5.08 -4.73 -7.56
CA ASP A 83 4.91 -6.11 -8.01
C ASP A 83 6.14 -6.92 -7.65
N TYR A 84 5.94 -7.94 -6.82
CA TYR A 84 6.99 -8.83 -6.30
C TYR A 84 6.85 -10.26 -6.82
N SER A 85 6.03 -10.48 -7.86
CA SER A 85 5.74 -11.80 -8.44
C SER A 85 6.96 -12.55 -8.97
N ASP A 86 7.98 -11.83 -9.47
CA ASP A 86 9.22 -12.41 -10.01
C ASP A 86 10.26 -12.74 -8.93
N LEU A 87 10.06 -12.25 -7.70
CA LEU A 87 10.89 -12.67 -6.59
C LEU A 87 10.64 -14.16 -6.34
N PRO A 88 11.66 -14.94 -5.94
CA PRO A 88 11.50 -16.35 -5.59
C PRO A 88 10.72 -16.50 -4.27
N THR A 89 9.46 -16.06 -4.26
CA THR A 89 8.61 -15.98 -3.08
C THR A 89 8.02 -17.32 -2.71
N LYS A 90 7.86 -18.24 -3.69
CA LYS A 90 7.36 -19.62 -3.48
C LYS A 90 8.15 -20.36 -2.39
N GLU A 91 9.41 -20.01 -2.21
CA GLU A 91 10.25 -20.48 -1.12
C GLU A 91 10.95 -19.29 -0.48
N ILE A 92 10.21 -18.47 0.28
CA ILE A 92 10.76 -17.28 0.96
C ILE A 92 12.02 -17.56 1.80
N LYS A 93 12.22 -18.82 2.22
CA LYS A 93 13.45 -19.28 2.89
C LYS A 93 14.70 -19.15 2.03
N ASN A 94 14.55 -19.30 0.71
CA ASN A 94 15.59 -19.21 -0.30
C ASN A 94 15.73 -17.80 -0.88
N PHE A 95 14.91 -16.85 -0.44
CA PHE A 95 15.02 -15.45 -0.85
C PHE A 95 16.39 -14.89 -0.46
N LYS A 96 17.05 -14.25 -1.43
CA LYS A 96 18.33 -13.61 -1.25
C LYS A 96 18.21 -12.11 -1.51
N LYS A 97 19.08 -11.34 -0.87
CA LYS A 97 19.19 -9.89 -1.08
C LYS A 97 19.34 -9.52 -2.57
N ILE A 98 20.07 -10.33 -3.32
CA ILE A 98 20.26 -10.13 -4.76
C ILE A 98 18.92 -10.06 -5.51
N ASP A 99 17.91 -10.81 -5.09
CA ASP A 99 16.63 -10.86 -5.78
C ASP A 99 15.91 -9.51 -5.70
N ILE A 100 15.82 -8.90 -4.52
CA ILE A 100 15.18 -7.58 -4.36
C ILE A 100 16.01 -6.44 -4.95
N VAL A 101 17.34 -6.51 -4.87
CA VAL A 101 18.20 -5.48 -5.47
C VAL A 101 18.07 -5.49 -6.99
N LYS A 102 17.97 -6.67 -7.62
CA LYS A 102 17.70 -6.79 -9.06
C LYS A 102 16.35 -6.18 -9.44
N GLU A 103 15.30 -6.48 -8.68
CA GLU A 103 13.97 -5.95 -8.94
C GLU A 103 13.94 -4.42 -8.81
N ILE A 104 14.54 -3.87 -7.75
CA ILE A 104 14.64 -2.41 -7.57
C ILE A 104 15.47 -1.78 -8.70
N ALA A 105 16.60 -2.38 -9.06
CA ALA A 105 17.47 -1.87 -10.12
C ALA A 105 16.77 -1.87 -11.49
N PHE A 106 15.95 -2.89 -11.78
CA PHE A 106 15.07 -2.94 -12.94
C PHE A 106 14.11 -1.74 -12.96
N HIS A 107 13.34 -1.54 -11.87
CA HIS A 107 12.36 -0.44 -11.80
C HIS A 107 12.98 0.95 -11.83
N ILE A 108 14.17 1.14 -11.24
CA ILE A 108 14.92 2.40 -11.37
C ILE A 108 15.30 2.64 -12.83
N THR A 109 15.84 1.61 -13.50
CA THR A 109 16.26 1.72 -14.91
C THR A 109 15.06 2.05 -15.80
N GLU A 110 13.93 1.37 -15.58
CA GLU A 110 12.68 1.65 -16.28
C GLU A 110 12.19 3.07 -16.03
N ALA A 111 12.18 3.55 -14.77
CA ALA A 111 11.75 4.90 -14.44
C ALA A 111 12.63 5.97 -15.12
N ILE A 112 13.94 5.73 -15.25
CA ILE A 112 14.84 6.60 -16.02
C ILE A 112 14.43 6.62 -17.50
N LEU A 113 14.17 5.47 -18.11
CA LEU A 113 13.78 5.37 -19.52
C LEU A 113 12.43 6.03 -19.79
N VAL A 114 11.45 5.82 -18.91
CA VAL A 114 10.13 6.46 -18.99
C VAL A 114 10.26 7.97 -18.83
N LYS A 115 11.03 8.46 -17.85
CA LYS A 115 11.20 9.91 -17.69
C LYS A 115 11.91 10.54 -18.89
N LEU A 116 12.89 9.86 -19.48
CA LEU A 116 13.52 10.34 -20.72
C LEU A 116 12.54 10.36 -21.90
N SER A 117 11.67 9.35 -22.03
CA SER A 117 10.74 9.26 -23.14
C SER A 117 9.62 10.32 -23.08
N THR A 118 9.28 10.81 -21.88
CA THR A 118 8.30 11.89 -21.70
C THR A 118 8.87 13.29 -21.98
N LEU A 119 10.18 13.44 -22.13
CA LEU A 119 10.78 14.71 -22.54
C LEU A 119 10.55 15.01 -24.03
N PRO A 120 10.49 16.30 -24.42
CA PRO A 120 10.59 16.71 -25.82
C PRO A 120 11.78 16.05 -26.53
N GLU A 121 11.63 15.72 -27.81
CA GLU A 121 12.65 14.96 -28.55
C GLU A 121 14.00 15.68 -28.59
N ASP A 122 14.01 16.99 -28.82
CA ASP A 122 15.19 17.85 -28.83
C ASP A 122 15.88 17.89 -27.46
N GLU A 123 15.12 18.01 -26.37
CA GLU A 123 15.67 17.97 -25.01
C GLU A 123 16.26 16.60 -24.68
N ARG A 124 15.54 15.53 -25.02
CA ARG A 124 16.01 14.14 -24.83
C ARG A 124 17.30 13.90 -25.58
N GLU A 125 17.38 14.31 -26.85
CA GLU A 125 18.58 14.16 -27.67
C GLU A 125 19.76 14.91 -27.08
N LYS A 126 19.54 16.15 -26.66
CA LYS A 126 20.57 16.96 -26.00
C LYS A 126 21.09 16.31 -24.72
N ARG A 127 20.21 15.77 -23.88
CA ARG A 127 20.62 15.09 -22.63
C ARG A 127 21.47 13.85 -22.91
N ILE A 128 21.10 13.05 -23.92
CA ILE A 128 21.86 11.86 -24.30
C ILE A 128 23.19 12.23 -24.96
N SER A 129 23.22 13.24 -25.84
CA SER A 129 24.44 13.67 -26.53
C SER A 129 25.47 14.33 -25.60
N ASN A 130 25.03 14.85 -24.45
CA ASN A 130 25.91 15.46 -23.45
C ASN A 130 26.61 14.45 -22.55
N LEU A 131 26.26 13.15 -22.64
CA LEU A 131 26.96 12.11 -21.91
C LEU A 131 28.39 11.94 -22.45
N THR A 132 29.35 11.76 -21.55
CA THR A 132 30.68 11.29 -21.94
C THR A 132 30.63 9.85 -22.45
N ASP A 133 31.65 9.40 -23.17
CA ASP A 133 31.73 8.02 -23.66
C ASP A 133 31.56 6.98 -22.53
N ASP A 134 32.17 7.22 -21.36
CA ASP A 134 32.07 6.34 -20.19
C ASP A 134 30.65 6.36 -19.57
N GLN A 135 29.99 7.51 -19.55
CA GLN A 135 28.61 7.64 -19.07
C GLN A 135 27.63 6.97 -20.02
N LEU A 136 27.83 7.14 -21.33
CA LEU A 136 27.03 6.49 -22.36
C LEU A 136 27.21 4.96 -22.32
N ALA A 137 28.44 4.48 -22.14
CA ALA A 137 28.75 3.07 -21.93
C ALA A 137 28.01 2.50 -20.71
N ALA A 138 28.11 3.20 -19.57
CA ALA A 138 27.41 2.79 -18.35
C ALA A 138 25.89 2.76 -18.54
N PHE A 139 25.31 3.77 -19.18
CA PHE A 139 23.87 3.82 -19.42
C PHE A 139 23.40 2.70 -20.36
N LYS A 140 24.19 2.41 -21.40
CA LYS A 140 23.96 1.26 -22.30
C LYS A 140 24.00 -0.07 -21.54
N ASP A 141 25.00 -0.26 -20.69
CA ASP A 141 25.19 -1.50 -19.93
C ASP A 141 24.10 -1.69 -18.87
N ILE A 142 23.73 -0.62 -18.15
CA ILE A 142 22.58 -0.58 -17.23
C ILE A 142 21.31 -0.99 -17.97
N THR A 143 21.00 -0.33 -19.08
CA THR A 143 19.80 -0.59 -19.86
C THR A 143 19.76 -2.03 -20.36
N THR A 144 20.89 -2.53 -20.87
CA THR A 144 20.96 -3.89 -21.42
C THR A 144 20.81 -4.94 -20.32
N ASN A 145 21.57 -4.82 -19.24
CA ASN A 145 21.66 -5.86 -18.22
C ASN A 145 20.49 -5.83 -17.23
N LEU A 146 19.99 -4.63 -16.88
CA LEU A 146 18.92 -4.48 -15.91
C LEU A 146 17.54 -4.51 -16.55
N TYR A 147 17.35 -3.95 -17.74
CA TYR A 147 16.04 -3.82 -18.37
C TYR A 147 15.81 -4.78 -19.55
N VAL A 148 16.72 -4.81 -20.54
CA VAL A 148 16.54 -5.66 -21.74
C VAL A 148 16.64 -7.14 -21.40
N ASN A 149 17.61 -7.54 -20.58
CA ASN A 149 17.84 -8.91 -20.16
C ASN A 149 16.96 -9.35 -18.98
N HIS A 150 16.04 -8.51 -18.51
CA HIS A 150 15.12 -8.89 -17.44
C HIS A 150 14.22 -10.05 -17.90
N LYS A 151 13.94 -10.98 -16.98
CA LYS A 151 13.36 -12.31 -17.28
C LYS A 151 11.95 -12.29 -17.90
N SER A 152 11.25 -11.16 -17.85
CA SER A 152 9.87 -11.03 -18.31
C SER A 152 9.70 -9.88 -19.31
N PRO A 153 9.63 -10.18 -20.63
CA PRO A 153 9.22 -9.20 -21.65
C PRO A 153 7.85 -8.57 -21.37
N LEU A 154 6.96 -9.30 -20.69
CA LEU A 154 5.61 -8.84 -20.32
C LEU A 154 5.66 -7.74 -19.25
N LYS A 155 6.58 -7.82 -18.27
CA LYS A 155 6.73 -6.79 -17.23
C LYS A 155 7.15 -5.43 -17.79
N ARG A 156 7.96 -5.40 -18.86
CA ARG A 156 8.36 -4.17 -19.55
C ARG A 156 7.17 -3.33 -20.06
N GLY A 157 6.05 -3.98 -20.37
CA GLY A 157 4.81 -3.31 -20.76
C GLY A 157 3.92 -2.97 -19.56
N ILE A 158 3.79 -3.89 -18.60
CA ILE A 158 2.90 -3.73 -17.44
C ILE A 158 3.40 -2.62 -16.49
N SER A 159 4.69 -2.58 -16.20
CA SER A 159 5.26 -1.60 -15.25
C SER A 159 5.35 -0.20 -15.88
N ALA A 160 5.70 -0.10 -17.17
CA ALA A 160 5.54 1.13 -17.94
C ALA A 160 4.08 1.63 -17.94
N ASN A 161 3.09 0.74 -18.11
CA ASN A 161 1.66 1.11 -18.02
C ASN A 161 1.24 1.55 -16.61
N ALA A 162 1.80 0.95 -15.55
CA ALA A 162 1.53 1.32 -14.17
C ALA A 162 2.14 2.69 -13.81
N ILE A 163 3.37 2.97 -14.28
CA ILE A 163 3.98 4.30 -14.15
C ILE A 163 3.20 5.31 -15.00
N GLN A 164 2.83 4.92 -16.22
CA GLN A 164 2.06 5.75 -17.14
C GLN A 164 0.67 6.07 -16.59
N SER A 165 -0.09 5.12 -16.04
CA SER A 165 -1.42 5.40 -15.48
C SER A 165 -1.35 6.45 -14.38
N ILE A 166 -0.32 6.39 -13.53
CA ILE A 166 -0.08 7.40 -12.50
C ILE A 166 0.32 8.75 -13.14
N LEU A 167 1.16 8.76 -14.18
CA LEU A 167 1.56 9.97 -14.93
C LEU A 167 0.43 10.58 -15.79
N THR A 168 -0.51 9.76 -16.28
CA THR A 168 -1.55 10.18 -17.25
C THR A 168 -2.60 11.05 -16.58
N LEU A 169 -2.85 10.84 -15.27
CA LEU A 169 -3.78 11.62 -14.47
C LEU A 169 -3.29 13.06 -14.25
N THR A 170 -1.97 13.28 -14.16
CA THR A 170 -1.35 14.61 -14.02
C THR A 170 -1.03 15.29 -15.36
N LEU A 171 -0.76 14.52 -16.41
CA LEU A 171 -0.43 15.05 -17.75
C LEU A 171 -1.65 15.35 -18.61
N LYS A 172 -2.85 14.80 -18.32
CA LYS A 172 -4.10 15.08 -19.06
C LYS A 172 -4.42 16.58 -19.12
N GLU A 173 -4.04 17.35 -18.10
CA GLU A 173 -4.27 18.80 -18.04
C GLU A 173 -3.19 19.62 -18.79
N ARG A 174 -1.97 19.08 -18.95
CA ARG A 174 -0.84 19.78 -19.59
C ARG A 174 -0.63 19.41 -21.06
N LEU A 175 -1.08 18.23 -21.48
CA LEU A 175 -0.89 17.70 -22.84
C LEU A 175 -2.23 17.23 -23.42
N GLY A 176 -3.14 18.18 -23.64
CA GLY A 176 -4.47 17.95 -24.20
C GLY A 176 -4.53 17.36 -25.62
N ALA A 177 -3.40 17.01 -26.24
CA ALA A 177 -3.33 16.46 -27.59
C ALA A 177 -2.58 15.11 -27.73
N TRP A 178 -1.82 14.67 -26.72
CA TRP A 178 -0.93 13.49 -26.86
C TRP A 178 -1.48 12.22 -26.19
N LEU A 179 -2.35 12.37 -25.19
CA LEU A 179 -2.74 11.28 -24.28
C LEU A 179 -3.99 10.50 -24.68
N SER A 180 -4.76 10.94 -25.67
CA SER A 180 -5.99 10.24 -26.03
C SER A 180 -5.75 8.97 -26.86
N LYS A 181 -4.51 8.61 -27.26
CA LYS A 181 -4.35 7.52 -28.23
C LYS A 181 -3.21 6.50 -28.18
N ASP A 182 -2.07 6.60 -27.50
CA ASP A 182 -1.03 5.57 -27.78
C ASP A 182 -0.10 5.18 -26.62
N ASN A 183 -0.44 4.08 -25.92
CA ASN A 183 0.54 3.24 -25.19
C ASN A 183 1.67 2.76 -26.13
N ASN A 184 1.37 2.65 -27.43
CA ASN A 184 2.36 2.35 -28.46
C ASN A 184 3.40 3.46 -28.61
N ALA A 185 3.06 4.74 -28.40
CA ALA A 185 3.98 5.85 -28.58
C ALA A 185 5.09 5.83 -27.52
N LEU A 186 4.74 5.63 -26.25
CA LEU A 186 5.68 5.51 -25.14
C LEU A 186 6.59 4.29 -25.30
N THR A 187 6.00 3.14 -25.67
CA THR A 187 6.73 1.90 -25.96
C THR A 187 7.67 2.07 -27.16
N ASN A 188 7.22 2.77 -28.21
CA ASN A 188 8.04 3.08 -29.39
C ASN A 188 9.17 4.06 -29.05
N SER A 189 8.94 5.05 -28.19
CA SER A 189 9.97 5.98 -27.73
C SER A 189 11.03 5.28 -26.88
N ILE A 190 10.63 4.41 -25.95
CA ILE A 190 11.56 3.57 -25.17
C ILE A 190 12.34 2.64 -26.12
N GLY A 191 11.65 2.01 -27.08
CA GLY A 191 12.29 1.20 -28.12
C GLY A 191 13.29 1.99 -28.97
N GLY A 192 12.99 3.26 -29.28
CA GLY A 192 13.91 4.18 -29.96
C GLY A 192 15.16 4.48 -29.15
N ILE A 193 15.01 4.76 -27.85
CA ILE A 193 16.14 4.96 -26.93
C ILE A 193 17.00 3.68 -26.87
N ILE A 194 16.38 2.52 -26.66
CA ILE A 194 17.08 1.23 -26.59
C ILE A 194 17.80 0.93 -27.91
N ASN A 195 17.17 1.15 -29.06
CA ASN A 195 17.81 0.94 -30.36
C ASN A 195 19.01 1.86 -30.57
N ARG A 196 18.96 3.12 -30.09
CA ARG A 196 20.10 4.04 -30.14
C ARG A 196 21.22 3.59 -29.22
N LEU A 197 20.90 3.18 -28.00
CA LEU A 197 21.88 2.68 -27.03
C LEU A 197 22.53 1.37 -27.48
N THR A 198 21.77 0.47 -28.10
CA THR A 198 22.28 -0.85 -28.53
C THR A 198 23.08 -0.78 -29.84
N LYS A 199 22.82 0.20 -30.72
CA LYS A 199 23.62 0.44 -31.93
C LYS A 199 25.03 0.95 -31.61
N GLY A 200 26.02 0.45 -32.35
CA GLY A 200 27.44 0.84 -32.22
C GLY A 200 28.20 0.05 -31.16
N ALA A 201 29.48 -0.25 -31.45
CA ALA A 201 30.39 -0.83 -30.48
C ALA A 201 30.82 0.27 -29.50
N VAL A 202 30.36 0.16 -28.26
CA VAL A 202 30.84 1.00 -27.15
C VAL A 202 31.69 0.11 -26.26
N LYS A 203 32.77 0.65 -25.69
CA LYS A 203 33.60 -0.06 -24.71
C LYS A 203 32.73 -0.48 -23.53
N LYS A 204 32.93 -1.69 -22.99
CA LYS A 204 32.26 -2.11 -21.76
C LYS A 204 32.62 -1.16 -20.63
N SER A 205 31.62 -0.74 -19.87
CA SER A 205 31.84 0.06 -18.67
C SER A 205 32.18 -0.81 -17.46
N GLU A 206 32.73 -0.17 -16.43
CA GLU A 206 32.95 -0.75 -15.10
C GLU A 206 31.67 -1.37 -14.51
N PHE A 207 30.48 -0.90 -14.90
CA PHE A 207 29.21 -1.46 -14.41
C PHE A 207 29.06 -2.94 -14.77
N VAL A 208 29.56 -3.39 -15.93
CA VAL A 208 29.43 -4.80 -16.35
C VAL A 208 30.22 -5.72 -15.43
N GLU A 209 31.40 -5.27 -14.97
CA GLU A 209 32.24 -6.04 -14.04
C GLU A 209 31.53 -6.16 -12.69
N VAL A 210 31.11 -5.03 -12.12
CA VAL A 210 30.33 -4.96 -10.87
C VAL A 210 29.06 -5.83 -10.95
N TRP A 211 28.32 -5.75 -12.06
CA TRP A 211 27.09 -6.51 -12.25
C TRP A 211 27.33 -8.02 -12.37
N ASN A 212 28.39 -8.43 -13.06
CA ASN A 212 28.71 -9.85 -13.21
C ASN A 212 29.15 -10.47 -11.87
N GLU A 213 30.00 -9.78 -11.11
CA GLU A 213 30.41 -10.24 -9.78
C GLU A 213 29.22 -10.28 -8.81
N PHE A 214 28.33 -9.28 -8.89
CA PHE A 214 27.08 -9.28 -8.15
C PHE A 214 26.20 -10.50 -8.48
N ILE A 215 26.00 -10.81 -9.76
CA ILE A 215 25.20 -11.99 -10.18
C ILE A 215 25.80 -13.29 -9.66
N LYS A 216 27.13 -13.41 -9.70
CA LYS A 216 27.85 -14.58 -9.20
C LYS A 216 27.76 -14.72 -7.67
N GLN A 217 27.29 -13.68 -6.97
CA GLN A 217 27.21 -13.62 -5.51
C GLN A 217 28.59 -13.80 -4.85
N GLU A 218 29.65 -13.37 -5.53
CA GLU A 218 31.02 -13.42 -5.00
C GLU A 218 31.24 -12.33 -3.94
N GLU A 219 30.65 -11.14 -4.15
CA GLU A 219 30.65 -10.03 -3.19
C GLU A 219 29.30 -9.26 -3.19
N ASP A 220 29.07 -8.46 -2.15
CA ASP A 220 27.87 -7.61 -2.03
C ASP A 220 28.08 -6.25 -2.68
N TYR A 221 27.76 -6.17 -3.97
CA TYR A 221 27.85 -4.95 -4.78
C TYR A 221 26.58 -4.08 -4.81
N SER A 222 25.65 -4.29 -3.87
CA SER A 222 24.34 -3.63 -3.90
C SER A 222 24.45 -2.10 -3.86
N LYS A 223 25.39 -1.57 -3.07
CA LYS A 223 25.61 -0.13 -2.94
C LYS A 223 26.14 0.47 -4.25
N GLN A 224 27.15 -0.17 -4.83
CA GLN A 224 27.80 0.26 -6.07
C GLN A 224 26.81 0.26 -7.24
N ILE A 225 25.91 -0.72 -7.31
CA ILE A 225 24.83 -0.76 -8.31
C ILE A 225 23.92 0.46 -8.18
N PHE A 226 23.46 0.76 -6.97
CA PHE A 226 22.58 1.92 -6.73
C PHE A 226 23.30 3.26 -6.94
N GLU A 227 24.59 3.37 -6.59
CA GLU A 227 25.42 4.54 -6.88
C GLU A 227 25.61 4.72 -8.40
N LYS A 228 25.79 3.64 -9.16
CA LYS A 228 25.89 3.71 -10.62
C LYS A 228 24.58 4.12 -11.28
N LEU A 229 23.45 3.61 -10.80
CA LEU A 229 22.12 4.04 -11.26
C LEU A 229 21.88 5.53 -10.98
N THR A 230 22.22 5.98 -9.76
CA THR A 230 22.05 7.37 -9.35
C THR A 230 22.95 8.31 -10.16
N SER A 231 24.24 8.00 -10.29
CA SER A 231 25.17 8.79 -11.12
C SER A 231 24.77 8.82 -12.59
N THR A 232 24.19 7.73 -13.12
CA THR A 232 23.63 7.71 -14.49
C THR A 232 22.45 8.66 -14.62
N ALA A 233 21.50 8.65 -13.69
CA ALA A 233 20.39 9.60 -13.67
C ALA A 233 20.88 11.05 -13.57
N LYS A 234 21.87 11.34 -12.70
CA LYS A 234 22.49 12.68 -12.60
C LYS A 234 23.14 13.12 -13.90
N SER A 235 23.82 12.21 -14.60
CA SER A 235 24.50 12.49 -15.88
C SER A 235 23.50 12.86 -16.98
N LEU A 236 22.29 12.31 -16.92
CA LEU A 236 21.16 12.64 -17.80
C LEU A 236 20.43 13.95 -17.40
N GLY A 237 20.94 14.68 -16.40
CA GLY A 237 20.38 15.95 -15.94
C GLY A 237 19.22 15.82 -14.96
N PHE A 238 19.02 14.66 -14.34
CA PHE A 238 18.03 14.49 -13.26
C PHE A 238 18.58 14.90 -11.89
N ASP A 239 17.70 15.23 -10.96
CA ASP A 239 18.05 15.69 -9.61
C ASP A 239 18.50 14.55 -8.71
N GLY A 240 17.89 13.37 -8.89
CA GLY A 240 18.13 12.17 -8.10
C GLY A 240 16.98 11.18 -8.28
N ILE A 241 16.95 10.18 -7.41
CA ILE A 241 16.03 9.04 -7.51
C ILE A 241 15.31 8.86 -6.16
N VAL A 242 14.00 8.57 -6.22
CA VAL A 242 13.24 8.09 -5.09
C VAL A 242 12.59 6.77 -5.46
N VAL A 243 12.81 5.74 -4.63
CA VAL A 243 12.19 4.43 -4.79
C VAL A 243 11.02 4.32 -3.81
N LEU A 244 9.83 4.05 -4.31
CA LEU A 244 8.62 3.84 -3.52
C LEU A 244 8.32 2.34 -3.48
N LEU A 245 8.46 1.70 -2.32
CA LEU A 245 8.19 0.27 -2.13
C LEU A 245 6.87 0.08 -1.40
N ASP A 246 5.88 -0.53 -2.04
CA ASP A 246 4.53 -0.72 -1.49
C ASP A 246 3.99 -2.09 -1.89
N LYS A 247 2.97 -2.59 -1.18
CA LYS A 247 2.30 -3.88 -1.49
C LYS A 247 3.14 -5.15 -1.35
N ILE A 248 4.22 -5.10 -0.57
CA ILE A 248 5.03 -6.29 -0.28
C ILE A 248 4.20 -7.39 0.38
N ASP A 249 3.18 -7.03 1.17
CA ASP A 249 2.30 -7.97 1.86
C ASP A 249 1.05 -8.38 1.06
N GLU A 250 0.92 -7.99 -0.22
CA GLU A 250 -0.26 -8.30 -1.05
C GLU A 250 -0.10 -9.56 -1.92
N HIS A 251 1.11 -10.09 -2.06
CA HIS A 251 1.34 -11.33 -2.81
C HIS A 251 1.11 -12.58 -1.92
N GLU A 252 0.58 -13.66 -2.48
CA GLU A 252 0.16 -14.87 -1.75
C GLU A 252 1.27 -15.43 -0.84
N ASN A 253 2.50 -15.47 -1.35
CA ASN A 253 3.66 -16.00 -0.63
C ASN A 253 4.29 -15.02 0.39
N THR A 254 3.88 -13.76 0.41
CA THR A 254 4.43 -12.71 1.29
C THR A 254 3.34 -12.07 2.14
N ASN A 255 2.15 -12.69 2.18
CA ASN A 255 0.99 -12.19 2.90
C ASN A 255 1.09 -12.33 4.43
N THR A 256 2.19 -12.87 4.95
CA THR A 256 2.50 -12.91 6.38
C THR A 256 3.53 -11.84 6.76
N PRO A 257 3.47 -11.29 7.98
CA PRO A 257 4.46 -10.31 8.44
C PRO A 257 5.89 -10.82 8.36
N GLU A 258 6.13 -12.10 8.64
CA GLU A 258 7.45 -12.74 8.61
C GLU A 258 8.00 -12.79 7.18
N ALA A 259 7.18 -13.21 6.22
CA ALA A 259 7.59 -13.32 4.82
C ALA A 259 7.82 -11.92 4.20
N ALA A 260 6.93 -10.96 4.45
CA ALA A 260 7.11 -9.58 4.02
C ALA A 260 8.37 -8.94 4.64
N SER A 261 8.60 -9.15 5.94
CA SER A 261 9.79 -8.64 6.63
C SER A 261 11.07 -9.24 6.05
N LYS A 262 11.07 -10.53 5.70
CA LYS A 262 12.25 -11.21 5.14
C LYS A 262 12.80 -10.55 3.89
N ILE A 263 11.92 -10.03 3.03
CA ILE A 263 12.31 -9.34 1.79
C ILE A 263 13.07 -8.05 2.12
N ILE A 264 12.48 -7.24 3.01
CA ILE A 264 12.94 -5.87 3.28
C ILE A 264 14.08 -5.81 4.30
N GLU A 265 14.16 -6.77 5.21
CA GLU A 265 15.23 -6.90 6.21
C GLU A 265 16.62 -6.76 5.55
N SER A 266 16.81 -7.45 4.42
CA SER A 266 18.08 -7.46 3.68
C SER A 266 18.55 -6.09 3.19
N LEU A 267 17.63 -5.13 3.04
CA LEU A 267 17.91 -3.74 2.68
C LEU A 267 18.09 -2.87 3.92
N LEU A 268 17.23 -3.02 4.94
CA LEU A 268 17.18 -2.14 6.10
C LEU A 268 18.29 -2.38 7.13
N ILE A 269 18.87 -3.57 7.18
CA ILE A 269 20.02 -3.86 8.06
C ILE A 269 21.25 -3.06 7.61
N GLN A 270 21.42 -2.86 6.30
CA GLN A 270 22.55 -2.11 5.75
C GLN A 270 22.21 -0.62 5.64
N THR A 271 22.50 0.12 6.71
CA THR A 271 22.24 1.56 6.75
C THR A 271 22.89 2.32 5.58
N ASP A 272 24.04 1.86 5.08
CA ASP A 272 24.75 2.52 3.98
C ASP A 272 23.95 2.54 2.67
N LEU A 273 23.08 1.55 2.42
CA LEU A 273 22.16 1.57 1.29
C LEU A 273 21.10 2.67 1.43
N MET A 274 20.71 2.98 2.66
CA MET A 274 19.68 3.97 2.96
C MET A 274 20.20 5.41 2.99
N MET A 275 21.53 5.58 2.89
CA MET A 275 22.25 6.85 2.97
C MET A 275 22.99 7.21 1.66
N ILE A 276 22.67 6.52 0.55
CA ILE A 276 23.24 6.82 -0.76
C ILE A 276 22.80 8.24 -1.16
N ARG A 277 23.76 9.09 -1.51
CA ARG A 277 23.49 10.47 -1.90
C ARG A 277 22.61 10.52 -3.14
N ASP A 278 21.63 11.42 -3.13
CA ASP A 278 20.65 11.62 -4.21
C ASP A 278 19.75 10.41 -4.51
N LEU A 279 19.69 9.43 -3.59
CA LEU A 279 18.82 8.25 -3.64
C LEU A 279 18.05 8.08 -2.32
N GLY A 280 16.73 8.15 -2.37
CA GLY A 280 15.86 7.91 -1.21
C GLY A 280 14.99 6.66 -1.37
N PHE A 281 14.85 5.87 -0.31
CA PHE A 281 13.91 4.75 -0.27
C PHE A 281 12.72 5.07 0.65
N VAL A 282 11.51 5.08 0.11
CA VAL A 282 10.29 5.26 0.90
C VAL A 282 9.50 3.95 0.92
N PHE A 283 9.46 3.32 2.08
CA PHE A 283 8.80 2.04 2.29
C PHE A 283 7.40 2.24 2.87
N PHE A 284 6.41 1.57 2.29
CA PHE A 284 5.04 1.51 2.76
C PHE A 284 4.78 0.10 3.29
N LEU A 285 5.04 -0.12 4.58
CA LEU A 285 5.10 -1.46 5.17
C LEU A 285 3.89 -1.76 6.06
N TRP A 286 3.54 -3.03 6.14
CA TRP A 286 2.60 -3.50 7.15
C TRP A 286 3.17 -3.25 8.56
N ASP A 287 2.40 -2.62 9.43
CA ASP A 287 2.78 -2.34 10.83
C ASP A 287 3.25 -3.59 11.60
N ARG A 288 2.65 -4.76 11.33
CA ARG A 288 3.08 -6.05 11.91
C ARG A 288 4.51 -6.46 11.54
N CYS A 289 5.12 -5.87 10.51
CA CYS A 289 6.54 -6.10 10.19
C CYS A 289 7.47 -5.37 11.17
N LYS A 290 7.01 -4.30 11.83
CA LYS A 290 7.86 -3.44 12.68
C LYS A 290 8.52 -4.19 13.84
N PRO A 291 7.84 -5.06 14.61
CA PRO A 291 8.48 -5.85 15.66
C PRO A 291 9.53 -6.82 15.12
N ILE A 292 9.23 -7.48 14.00
CA ILE A 292 10.11 -8.46 13.35
C ILE A 292 11.38 -7.78 12.84
N LEU A 293 11.25 -6.62 12.18
CA LEU A 293 12.38 -5.83 11.72
C LEU A 293 13.24 -5.32 12.87
N LYS A 294 12.65 -4.96 14.02
CA LYS A 294 13.41 -4.60 15.24
C LYS A 294 14.22 -5.78 15.77
N GLU A 295 13.62 -6.97 15.83
CA GLU A 295 14.30 -8.21 16.26
C GLU A 295 15.44 -8.58 15.32
N ALA A 296 15.23 -8.40 14.01
CA ALA A 296 16.24 -8.56 12.96
C ALA A 296 17.34 -7.47 12.97
N LYS A 297 17.34 -6.55 13.94
CA LYS A 297 18.31 -5.46 14.10
C LYS A 297 18.31 -4.44 12.95
N ALA A 298 17.19 -4.27 12.24
CA ALA A 298 17.04 -3.14 11.33
C ALA A 298 17.20 -1.82 12.11
N ARG A 299 17.99 -0.88 11.57
CA ARG A 299 18.33 0.39 12.24
C ARG A 299 17.20 1.42 12.11
N LEU A 300 16.02 1.10 12.65
CA LEU A 300 14.85 1.99 12.69
C LEU A 300 15.07 3.25 13.54
N ASP A 301 16.17 3.30 14.31
CA ASP A 301 16.66 4.48 15.01
C ASP A 301 17.36 5.48 14.06
N LYS A 302 17.98 4.98 12.98
CA LYS A 302 18.66 5.79 11.96
C LYS A 302 17.75 6.13 10.78
N ILE A 303 16.82 5.24 10.45
CA ILE A 303 15.86 5.44 9.37
C ILE A 303 14.59 6.03 9.98
N LYS A 304 14.28 7.28 9.60
CA LYS A 304 13.06 7.94 10.10
C LYS A 304 11.83 7.15 9.66
N HIS A 305 10.87 7.04 10.56
CA HIS A 305 9.63 6.33 10.29
C HIS A 305 8.44 6.98 11.00
N SER A 306 7.23 6.66 10.57
CA SER A 306 6.00 6.94 11.31
C SER A 306 4.98 5.82 11.10
N ASP A 307 3.98 5.81 11.95
CA ASP A 307 2.87 4.88 11.89
C ASP A 307 1.61 5.62 11.40
N ILE A 308 0.81 4.94 10.58
CA ILE A 308 -0.51 5.40 10.17
C ILE A 308 -1.46 5.18 11.33
N GLU A 309 -2.01 6.26 11.83
CA GLU A 309 -3.08 6.26 12.81
C GLU A 309 -4.21 7.14 12.28
N TRP A 310 -5.43 6.61 12.34
CA TRP A 310 -6.65 7.31 11.95
C TRP A 310 -7.49 7.56 13.19
N THR A 311 -7.77 8.82 13.48
CA THR A 311 -8.78 9.20 14.47
C THR A 311 -10.16 9.30 13.79
N LYS A 312 -11.22 9.27 14.60
CA LYS A 312 -12.59 9.46 14.11
C LYS A 312 -12.74 10.76 13.31
N GLU A 313 -12.11 11.84 13.78
CA GLU A 313 -12.15 13.16 13.13
C GLU A 313 -11.47 13.13 11.76
N GLN A 314 -10.38 12.38 11.60
CA GLN A 314 -9.71 12.23 10.32
C GLN A 314 -10.52 11.36 9.34
N LEU A 315 -11.24 10.36 9.83
CA LEU A 315 -12.16 9.55 9.03
C LEU A 315 -13.40 10.35 8.58
N GLN A 316 -13.87 11.25 9.45
CA GLN A 316 -14.87 12.25 9.08
C GLN A 316 -14.33 13.17 7.97
N GLU A 317 -13.09 13.64 8.05
CA GLU A 317 -12.47 14.44 6.98
C GLU A 317 -12.38 13.66 5.65
N VAL A 318 -12.01 12.37 5.69
CA VAL A 318 -11.98 11.49 4.50
C VAL A 318 -13.35 11.44 3.83
N THR A 319 -14.39 11.14 4.61
CA THR A 319 -15.77 11.03 4.10
C THR A 319 -16.31 12.37 3.62
N GLN A 320 -16.05 13.46 4.35
CA GLN A 320 -16.42 14.82 3.97
C GLN A 320 -15.84 15.22 2.62
N LYS A 321 -14.53 15.05 2.41
CA LYS A 321 -13.88 15.41 1.14
C LYS A 321 -14.43 14.61 -0.02
N ARG A 322 -14.63 13.30 0.18
CA ARG A 322 -15.18 12.40 -0.85
C ARG A 322 -16.61 12.78 -1.20
N LEU A 323 -17.49 12.95 -0.21
CA LEU A 323 -18.88 13.36 -0.42
C LEU A 323 -18.99 14.74 -1.07
N SER A 324 -18.17 15.71 -0.63
CA SER A 324 -18.15 17.05 -1.23
C SER A 324 -17.75 17.00 -2.70
N PHE A 325 -16.76 16.18 -3.05
CA PHE A 325 -16.34 16.03 -4.46
C PHE A 325 -17.46 15.42 -5.33
N TYR A 326 -18.08 14.33 -4.86
CA TYR A 326 -19.09 13.58 -5.60
C TYR A 326 -20.47 14.27 -5.65
N SER A 327 -20.75 15.18 -4.72
CA SER A 327 -22.00 15.98 -4.69
C SER A 327 -21.86 17.38 -5.28
N GLY A 328 -20.64 17.81 -5.66
CA GLY A 328 -20.36 19.19 -6.05
C GLY A 328 -20.50 20.19 -4.89
N GLY A 329 -20.17 19.77 -3.67
CA GLY A 329 -20.19 20.58 -2.45
C GLY A 329 -21.54 20.63 -1.73
N LYS A 330 -22.54 19.87 -2.18
CA LYS A 330 -23.89 19.85 -1.57
C LYS A 330 -23.95 19.01 -0.29
N ILE A 331 -23.13 17.97 -0.21
CA ILE A 331 -23.10 17.02 0.90
C ILE A 331 -21.70 17.04 1.51
N THR A 332 -21.63 17.27 2.82
CA THR A 332 -20.35 17.44 3.53
C THR A 332 -20.17 16.47 4.69
N SER A 333 -21.18 15.68 5.01
CA SER A 333 -21.16 14.73 6.12
C SER A 333 -21.96 13.47 5.77
N ILE A 334 -21.62 12.33 6.38
CA ILE A 334 -22.37 11.09 6.11
C ILE A 334 -23.80 11.20 6.66
N GLU A 335 -23.99 11.97 7.72
CA GLU A 335 -25.25 12.24 8.39
C GLU A 335 -26.29 12.83 7.44
N GLU A 336 -25.87 13.59 6.44
CA GLU A 336 -26.75 14.17 5.40
C GLU A 336 -27.31 13.12 4.43
N LEU A 337 -26.81 11.88 4.43
CA LEU A 337 -27.38 10.78 3.66
C LEU A 337 -28.60 10.11 4.35
N PHE A 338 -28.82 10.44 5.62
CA PHE A 338 -29.82 9.78 6.47
C PHE A 338 -30.97 10.71 6.85
N ASP A 339 -32.13 10.13 7.11
CA ASP A 339 -33.29 10.87 7.60
C ASP A 339 -33.09 11.41 9.04
N GLY A 340 -34.05 12.20 9.53
CA GLY A 340 -33.94 12.84 10.85
C GLY A 340 -33.76 11.89 12.04
N GLU A 341 -34.37 10.69 12.00
CA GLU A 341 -34.29 9.70 13.08
C GLU A 341 -33.00 8.87 13.01
N SER A 342 -32.50 8.62 11.80
CA SER A 342 -31.31 7.81 11.54
C SER A 342 -30.02 8.61 11.59
N LYS A 343 -30.09 9.93 11.38
CA LYS A 343 -28.93 10.84 11.41
C LYS A 343 -28.03 10.67 12.64
N PRO A 344 -28.54 10.57 13.89
CA PRO A 344 -27.70 10.34 15.06
C PRO A 344 -27.04 8.95 15.07
N LYS A 345 -27.72 7.94 14.49
CA LYS A 345 -27.24 6.54 14.42
C LYS A 345 -26.17 6.34 13.34
N ALA A 346 -26.13 7.20 12.32
CA ALA A 346 -25.10 7.17 11.28
C ALA A 346 -23.67 7.19 11.87
N THR A 347 -23.49 7.77 13.05
CA THR A 347 -22.18 7.81 13.72
C THR A 347 -21.63 6.44 14.10
N GLU A 348 -22.48 5.40 14.18
CA GLU A 348 -22.09 4.01 14.43
C GLU A 348 -21.16 3.47 13.33
N VAL A 349 -21.31 3.95 12.09
CA VAL A 349 -20.46 3.58 10.95
C VAL A 349 -18.97 3.79 11.26
N TYR A 350 -18.63 4.88 11.96
CA TYR A 350 -17.25 5.17 12.36
C TYR A 350 -16.74 4.21 13.43
N GLU A 351 -17.61 3.64 14.27
CA GLU A 351 -17.24 2.66 15.29
C GLU A 351 -16.99 1.28 14.66
N LEU A 352 -17.80 0.90 13.67
CA LEU A 352 -17.73 -0.39 12.98
C LEU A 352 -16.53 -0.52 12.03
N CYS A 353 -15.98 0.61 11.54
CA CYS A 353 -14.87 0.59 10.59
C CYS A 353 -13.49 0.29 11.21
N ASN A 354 -13.40 0.12 12.54
CA ASN A 354 -12.17 -0.22 13.26
C ASN A 354 -10.98 0.69 12.88
N ASN A 355 -11.24 2.01 12.81
CA ASN A 355 -10.29 3.04 12.39
C ASN A 355 -9.64 2.82 11.00
N SER A 356 -10.33 2.12 10.09
CA SER A 356 -9.83 1.84 8.73
C SER A 356 -10.63 2.62 7.68
N PRO A 357 -9.97 3.50 6.88
CA PRO A 357 -10.63 4.17 5.76
C PRO A 357 -11.24 3.19 4.77
N ARG A 358 -10.58 2.06 4.48
CA ARG A 358 -11.11 1.04 3.59
C ARG A 358 -12.41 0.45 4.13
N GLU A 359 -12.43 0.06 5.40
CA GLU A 359 -13.62 -0.54 6.01
C GLU A 359 -14.74 0.48 6.16
N LEU A 360 -14.41 1.77 6.35
CA LEU A 360 -15.37 2.87 6.32
C LEU A 360 -16.05 3.00 4.95
N MET A 361 -15.28 2.91 3.86
CA MET A 361 -15.86 2.92 2.51
C MET A 361 -16.72 1.67 2.29
N ARG A 362 -16.29 0.49 2.74
CA ARG A 362 -17.04 -0.77 2.58
C ARG A 362 -18.40 -0.75 3.29
N VAL A 363 -18.46 -0.29 4.54
CA VAL A 363 -19.74 -0.23 5.26
C VAL A 363 -20.69 0.80 4.62
N LEU A 364 -20.19 1.95 4.20
CA LEU A 364 -20.99 2.96 3.51
C LEU A 364 -21.47 2.48 2.14
N ASP A 365 -20.61 1.81 1.38
CA ASP A 365 -20.97 1.22 0.09
C ASP A 365 -22.03 0.14 0.23
N LYS A 366 -21.91 -0.71 1.26
CA LYS A 366 -22.91 -1.74 1.55
C LYS A 366 -24.26 -1.12 1.94
N ILE A 367 -24.25 -0.07 2.77
CA ILE A 367 -25.46 0.69 3.10
C ILE A 367 -26.10 1.27 1.83
N VAL A 368 -25.34 1.86 0.93
CA VAL A 368 -25.90 2.41 -0.32
C VAL A 368 -26.40 1.30 -1.26
N THR A 369 -25.62 0.22 -1.40
CA THR A 369 -25.90 -0.87 -2.35
C THR A 369 -27.13 -1.69 -1.98
N GLU A 370 -27.28 -2.05 -0.70
CA GLU A 370 -28.47 -2.77 -0.22
C GLU A 370 -29.76 -1.96 -0.38
N ASN A 371 -29.63 -0.64 -0.48
CA ASN A 371 -30.76 0.27 -0.61
C ASN A 371 -30.97 0.80 -2.04
N GLN A 372 -30.26 0.31 -3.07
CA GLN A 372 -30.30 0.87 -4.44
C GLN A 372 -31.69 1.06 -5.07
N ASN A 373 -32.67 0.25 -4.67
CA ASN A 373 -34.05 0.31 -5.16
C ASN A 373 -34.99 1.10 -4.26
N ALA A 374 -34.49 1.75 -3.22
CA ALA A 374 -35.31 2.54 -2.30
C ALA A 374 -35.89 3.77 -3.02
N GLU A 375 -37.19 3.99 -2.85
CA GLU A 375 -37.88 5.17 -3.37
C GLU A 375 -37.71 6.40 -2.45
N THR A 376 -37.11 6.22 -1.28
CA THR A 376 -36.88 7.30 -0.32
C THR A 376 -35.70 8.18 -0.75
N PRO A 377 -35.79 9.52 -0.51
CA PRO A 377 -34.71 10.44 -0.85
C PRO A 377 -33.50 10.33 0.10
N LEU A 378 -33.72 9.81 1.30
CA LEU A 378 -32.73 9.63 2.37
C LEU A 378 -32.84 8.22 2.94
N ILE A 379 -31.76 7.78 3.59
CA ILE A 379 -31.65 6.47 4.22
C ILE A 379 -32.30 6.49 5.60
N ASP A 380 -33.29 5.62 5.82
CA ASP A 380 -33.99 5.47 7.10
C ASP A 380 -33.29 4.47 8.05
N THR A 381 -33.91 4.20 9.20
CA THR A 381 -33.32 3.36 10.25
C THR A 381 -33.23 1.90 9.82
N ASP A 382 -34.27 1.39 9.17
CA ASP A 382 -34.34 -0.02 8.77
C ASP A 382 -33.36 -0.27 7.62
N GLN A 383 -33.24 0.69 6.71
CA GLN A 383 -32.28 0.70 5.60
C GLN A 383 -30.82 0.76 6.09
N LEU A 384 -30.52 1.60 7.09
CA LEU A 384 -29.20 1.66 7.75
C LEU A 384 -28.87 0.32 8.42
N GLU A 385 -29.79 -0.24 9.20
CA GLU A 385 -29.58 -1.51 9.92
C GLU A 385 -29.41 -2.69 8.95
N THR A 386 -30.16 -2.70 7.85
CA THR A 386 -30.01 -3.71 6.79
C THR A 386 -28.62 -3.66 6.17
N GLY A 387 -28.14 -2.47 5.82
CA GLY A 387 -26.79 -2.27 5.27
C GLY A 387 -25.69 -2.68 6.25
N ILE A 388 -25.78 -2.26 7.51
CA ILE A 388 -24.84 -2.64 8.58
C ILE A 388 -24.83 -4.17 8.76
N GLN A 389 -26.02 -4.80 8.81
CA GLN A 389 -26.12 -6.23 9.00
C GLN A 389 -25.49 -7.01 7.84
N ALA A 390 -25.71 -6.56 6.60
CA ALA A 390 -25.13 -7.19 5.43
C ALA A 390 -23.60 -7.03 5.41
N TYR A 391 -23.07 -5.86 5.80
CA TYR A 391 -21.64 -5.63 5.97
C TYR A 391 -21.01 -6.54 7.05
N ILE A 392 -21.69 -6.71 8.18
CA ILE A 392 -21.23 -7.61 9.25
C ILE A 392 -21.27 -9.06 8.77
N SER A 393 -22.31 -9.47 8.04
CA SER A 393 -22.39 -10.82 7.47
C SER A 393 -21.20 -11.09 6.56
N ASP A 394 -20.89 -10.19 5.62
CA ASP A 394 -19.74 -10.33 4.73
C ASP A 394 -18.42 -10.48 5.50
N PHE A 395 -18.27 -9.74 6.61
CA PHE A 395 -17.10 -9.89 7.49
C PHE A 395 -17.07 -11.27 8.15
N ILE A 396 -18.18 -11.73 8.73
CA ILE A 396 -18.27 -13.02 9.40
C ILE A 396 -18.01 -14.17 8.42
N ASP A 397 -18.59 -14.11 7.22
CA ASP A 397 -18.43 -15.12 6.16
C ASP A 397 -16.99 -15.17 5.62
N SER A 398 -16.26 -14.06 5.69
CA SER A 398 -14.83 -14.00 5.34
C SER A 398 -13.91 -14.61 6.40
N GLN A 399 -14.40 -14.82 7.63
CA GLN A 399 -13.63 -15.47 8.69
C GLN A 399 -13.69 -16.99 8.56
N GLU A 400 -12.74 -17.68 9.19
CA GLU A 400 -12.82 -19.13 9.32
C GLU A 400 -14.10 -19.52 10.08
N THR A 401 -15.03 -20.23 9.42
CA THR A 401 -16.35 -20.55 9.96
C THR A 401 -16.27 -21.26 11.31
N ASP A 402 -15.27 -22.14 11.50
CA ASP A 402 -15.07 -22.84 12.77
C ASP A 402 -14.70 -21.88 13.90
N VAL A 403 -14.00 -20.78 13.61
CA VAL A 403 -13.55 -19.81 14.61
C VAL A 403 -14.71 -18.96 15.11
N VAL A 404 -15.57 -18.45 14.22
CA VAL A 404 -16.70 -17.63 14.64
C VAL A 404 -17.67 -18.45 15.48
N SER A 405 -18.07 -19.64 15.01
CA SER A 405 -18.95 -20.52 15.78
C SER A 405 -18.34 -20.95 17.13
N GLN A 406 -17.00 -21.02 17.21
CA GLN A 406 -16.35 -21.25 18.49
C GLN A 406 -16.52 -20.08 19.47
N ILE A 407 -16.35 -18.85 18.98
CA ILE A 407 -16.49 -17.64 19.80
C ILE A 407 -17.96 -17.47 20.23
N GLU A 408 -18.92 -17.71 19.32
CA GLU A 408 -20.35 -17.75 19.61
C GLU A 408 -20.68 -18.72 20.73
N LYS A 409 -20.09 -19.93 20.71
CA LYS A 409 -20.31 -20.94 21.74
C LYS A 409 -19.81 -20.50 23.12
N VAL A 410 -18.79 -19.66 23.20
CA VAL A 410 -18.35 -19.06 24.47
C VAL A 410 -19.39 -18.06 24.97
N GLY A 411 -20.03 -17.32 24.06
CA GLY A 411 -21.17 -16.45 24.35
C GLY A 411 -20.84 -15.28 25.28
N LYS A 412 -19.60 -14.79 25.25
CA LYS A 412 -19.14 -13.70 26.12
C LYS A 412 -18.25 -12.72 25.36
N LEU A 413 -18.45 -11.43 25.62
CA LEU A 413 -17.59 -10.36 25.09
C LEU A 413 -16.23 -10.31 25.81
N THR A 414 -16.22 -10.67 27.10
CA THR A 414 -15.02 -10.79 27.94
C THR A 414 -15.03 -12.17 28.59
N PHE A 415 -13.92 -12.89 28.48
CA PHE A 415 -13.84 -14.28 28.91
C PHE A 415 -12.42 -14.67 29.36
N THR A 416 -12.30 -15.81 30.03
CA THR A 416 -11.05 -16.41 30.48
C THR A 416 -10.81 -17.75 29.79
N SER A 417 -9.58 -18.29 29.88
CA SER A 417 -9.32 -19.67 29.43
C SER A 417 -10.21 -20.71 30.13
N LYS A 418 -10.74 -20.41 31.32
CA LYS A 418 -11.68 -21.29 32.04
C LYS A 418 -13.05 -21.30 31.37
N ASP A 419 -13.56 -20.15 30.91
CA ASP A 419 -14.82 -20.07 30.18
C ASP A 419 -14.77 -20.91 28.89
N VAL A 420 -13.65 -20.86 28.17
CA VAL A 420 -13.41 -21.68 26.98
C VAL A 420 -13.36 -23.17 27.35
N GLN A 421 -12.66 -23.55 28.43
CA GLN A 421 -12.66 -24.94 28.90
C GLN A 421 -14.07 -25.44 29.19
N THR A 422 -14.91 -24.62 29.85
CA THR A 422 -16.29 -24.97 30.17
C THR A 422 -17.16 -25.08 28.92
N ALA A 423 -17.09 -24.13 28.00
CA ALA A 423 -17.88 -24.12 26.76
C ALA A 423 -17.58 -25.33 25.86
N PHE A 424 -16.32 -25.78 25.82
CA PHE A 424 -15.90 -26.87 24.94
C PHE A 424 -15.68 -28.21 25.64
N LYS A 425 -15.69 -28.25 26.99
CA LYS A 425 -15.33 -29.43 27.79
C LYS A 425 -13.93 -29.96 27.42
N ILE A 426 -12.94 -29.07 27.36
CA ILE A 426 -11.55 -29.37 26.95
C ILE A 426 -10.54 -29.02 28.04
N SER A 427 -9.29 -29.49 27.87
CA SER A 427 -8.17 -29.14 28.74
C SER A 427 -7.74 -27.67 28.59
N ASN A 428 -7.04 -27.14 29.61
CA ASN A 428 -6.49 -25.79 29.61
C ASN A 428 -5.52 -25.55 28.43
N ALA A 429 -4.70 -26.55 28.08
CA ALA A 429 -3.79 -26.46 26.94
C ALA A 429 -4.53 -26.28 25.61
N ASN A 430 -5.62 -27.04 25.40
CA ASN A 430 -6.43 -26.92 24.18
C ASN A 430 -7.22 -25.61 24.14
N ALA A 431 -7.71 -25.12 25.30
CA ALA A 431 -8.34 -23.82 25.39
C ALA A 431 -7.37 -22.68 25.03
N ASN A 432 -6.15 -22.71 25.57
CA ASN A 432 -5.12 -21.72 25.24
C ASN A 432 -4.71 -21.77 23.76
N SER A 433 -4.67 -22.95 23.15
CA SER A 433 -4.42 -23.10 21.71
C SER A 433 -5.51 -22.41 20.87
N LYS A 434 -6.79 -22.58 21.23
CA LYS A 434 -7.91 -21.87 20.58
C LYS A 434 -7.81 -20.36 20.75
N VAL A 435 -7.61 -19.87 21.97
CA VAL A 435 -7.48 -18.43 22.23
C VAL A 435 -6.28 -17.83 21.50
N LYS A 436 -5.16 -18.57 21.41
CA LYS A 436 -4.01 -18.17 20.61
C LYS A 436 -4.37 -18.04 19.12
N LYS A 437 -5.10 -19.01 18.54
CA LYS A 437 -5.61 -18.93 17.15
C LYS A 437 -6.47 -17.67 16.96
N TRP A 438 -7.42 -17.40 17.85
CA TRP A 438 -8.30 -16.22 17.77
C TRP A 438 -7.53 -14.91 17.89
N THR A 439 -6.50 -14.88 18.75
CA THR A 439 -5.62 -13.73 18.92
C THR A 439 -4.73 -13.50 17.69
N THR A 440 -4.19 -14.55 17.09
CA THR A 440 -3.43 -14.47 15.83
C THR A 440 -4.26 -13.89 14.70
N LEU A 441 -5.55 -14.28 14.64
CA LEU A 441 -6.53 -13.72 13.70
C LEU A 441 -6.96 -12.29 14.04
N GLY A 442 -6.61 -11.77 15.22
CA GLY A 442 -6.95 -10.42 15.67
C GLY A 442 -8.40 -10.25 16.14
N LEU A 443 -9.11 -11.36 16.41
CA LEU A 443 -10.50 -11.34 16.88
C LEU A 443 -10.60 -11.16 18.40
N THR A 444 -9.53 -11.48 19.12
CA THR A 444 -9.43 -11.33 20.58
C THR A 444 -8.11 -10.69 20.97
N LYS A 445 -8.10 -9.97 22.09
CA LYS A 445 -6.87 -9.45 22.73
C LYS A 445 -6.86 -9.73 24.23
N SER A 446 -5.66 -9.86 24.80
CA SER A 446 -5.49 -10.01 26.26
C SER A 446 -5.61 -8.66 26.94
N THR A 447 -6.42 -8.59 28.01
CA THR A 447 -6.61 -7.38 28.83
C THR A 447 -5.81 -7.43 30.13
N GLY A 448 -5.02 -8.48 30.34
CA GLY A 448 -4.19 -8.69 31.51
C GLY A 448 -4.69 -9.80 32.44
N ALA A 449 -4.03 -9.91 33.60
CA ALA A 449 -4.35 -10.89 34.63
C ALA A 449 -5.25 -10.26 35.70
N HIS A 450 -6.43 -10.84 35.93
CA HIS A 450 -7.24 -10.49 37.10
C HIS A 450 -6.96 -11.49 38.23
N TYR A 451 -6.54 -10.97 39.38
CA TYR A 451 -6.49 -11.73 40.62
C TYR A 451 -7.92 -11.82 41.18
N SER A 452 -8.63 -12.91 40.86
CA SER A 452 -9.80 -13.27 41.67
C SER A 452 -9.28 -13.67 43.05
N GLY A 453 -9.71 -12.99 44.12
CA GLY A 453 -9.19 -13.11 45.50
C GLY A 453 -9.33 -14.47 46.20
N ASN A 454 -9.36 -15.58 45.46
CA ASN A 454 -9.16 -16.93 45.97
C ASN A 454 -7.75 -17.42 45.64
N VAL A 455 -7.17 -18.18 46.55
CA VAL A 455 -5.83 -18.79 46.47
C VAL A 455 -5.71 -19.63 45.19
N GLY A 456 -5.20 -19.02 44.12
CA GLY A 456 -5.06 -19.61 42.80
C GLY A 456 -4.30 -18.67 41.86
N ALA A 457 -3.57 -19.25 40.89
CA ALA A 457 -2.81 -18.49 39.92
C ALA A 457 -3.71 -17.53 39.11
N PRO A 458 -3.24 -16.31 38.79
CA PRO A 458 -4.03 -15.33 38.06
C PRO A 458 -4.51 -15.89 36.70
N ALA A 459 -5.80 -15.73 36.42
CA ALA A 459 -6.36 -16.08 35.11
C ALA A 459 -6.20 -14.89 34.15
N THR A 460 -5.61 -15.13 32.98
CA THR A 460 -5.56 -14.15 31.90
C THR A 460 -6.97 -13.93 31.36
N THR A 461 -7.37 -12.67 31.29
CA THR A 461 -8.66 -12.24 30.74
C THR A 461 -8.46 -11.77 29.30
N TYR A 462 -9.43 -12.12 28.46
CA TYR A 462 -9.46 -11.78 27.05
C TYR A 462 -10.75 -11.05 26.73
N GLU A 463 -10.70 -10.15 25.75
CA GLU A 463 -11.88 -9.51 25.20
C GLU A 463 -11.89 -9.60 23.68
N LEU A 464 -13.09 -9.58 23.09
CA LEU A 464 -13.26 -9.42 21.66
C LEU A 464 -12.70 -8.07 21.23
N SER A 465 -11.92 -8.04 20.16
CA SER A 465 -11.24 -6.83 19.68
C SER A 465 -11.87 -6.20 18.45
N ASP A 466 -12.69 -6.93 17.68
CA ASP A 466 -13.31 -6.41 16.45
C ASP A 466 -14.75 -5.92 16.71
N PRO A 467 -15.08 -4.64 16.44
CA PRO A 467 -16.42 -4.07 16.63
C PRO A 467 -17.54 -4.84 15.93
N ARG A 468 -17.26 -5.40 14.74
CA ARG A 468 -18.26 -6.15 13.96
C ARG A 468 -18.60 -7.47 14.62
N LEU A 469 -17.56 -8.17 15.08
CA LEU A 469 -17.74 -9.41 15.85
C LEU A 469 -18.47 -9.13 17.17
N ILE A 470 -18.13 -8.03 17.87
CA ILE A 470 -18.83 -7.63 19.09
C ILE A 470 -20.32 -7.41 18.82
N ARG A 471 -20.68 -6.68 17.76
CA ARG A 471 -22.09 -6.43 17.40
C ARG A 471 -22.82 -7.72 17.03
N HIS A 472 -22.17 -8.59 16.25
CA HIS A 472 -22.69 -9.92 15.90
C HIS A 472 -23.00 -10.76 17.14
N ILE A 473 -22.04 -10.91 18.05
CA ILE A 473 -22.23 -11.68 19.30
C ILE A 473 -23.31 -11.06 20.19
N LYS A 474 -23.38 -9.73 20.32
CA LYS A 474 -24.46 -9.07 21.07
C LYS A 474 -25.84 -9.44 20.52
N LYS A 475 -25.99 -9.45 19.19
CA LYS A 475 -27.26 -9.82 18.54
C LYS A 475 -27.64 -11.27 18.80
N VAL A 476 -26.67 -12.18 18.72
CA VAL A 476 -26.87 -13.61 19.04
C VAL A 476 -27.26 -13.80 20.51
N LEU A 477 -26.75 -12.99 21.44
CA LEU A 477 -27.09 -13.07 22.86
C LEU A 477 -28.48 -12.50 23.21
N THR A 478 -29.02 -11.61 22.36
CA THR A 478 -30.35 -11.00 22.54
C THR A 478 -31.45 -11.71 21.76
N SER A 479 -31.10 -12.63 20.86
CA SER A 479 -32.03 -13.49 20.09
C SER A 479 -32.30 -14.77 20.86
#